data_AF-A0A093YIN7-F1
#
_entry.id   AF-A0A093YIN7-F1
#
_cell.length_a   1.000
_cell.length_b   1.000
_cell.length_c   1.000
_cell.angle_alpha   90.00
_cell.angle_beta   90.00
_cell.angle_gamma   90.00
#
_symmetry.space_group_name_H-M   'P 1'
#
loop_
_entity.id
_entity.type
_entity.pdbx_description
1 polymer ?
#
loop_
_entity_poly.entity_id
_entity_poly.type
_entity_poly.pdbx_seq_one_letter_code
_entity_poly.pdbx_strand_id
1 'polypeptide(L)'
;MKYGQALYERSVPQWAPYNIDYNELKSLIRTHTTPPPGSSHSNTSQPVVIPGQPDEELSNFEALFARELGAQHARVDLFVRSKADEFRRRLSDYEQKLNRLIARGDPESGGVMTARRRERLAKLETRVLR
;
A
#
# COMPACT_ATOMS: atom_id res chain seq x y z
N MET A 1 11.87 -5.88 -17.95
CA MET A 1 10.47 -5.67 -17.53
C MET A 1 10.25 -4.25 -17.02
N LYS A 2 9.13 -3.63 -17.42
CA LYS A 2 8.69 -2.26 -17.06
C LYS A 2 7.81 -2.19 -15.79
N TYR A 3 7.71 -3.29 -15.04
CA TYR A 3 6.76 -3.40 -13.93
C TYR A 3 7.01 -2.37 -12.81
N GLY A 4 8.26 -2.05 -12.47
CA GLY A 4 8.56 -1.02 -11.47
C GLY A 4 7.99 0.37 -11.82
N GLN A 5 8.04 0.74 -13.10
CA GLN A 5 7.42 1.98 -13.58
C GLN A 5 5.89 1.90 -13.54
N ALA A 6 5.33 0.80 -14.05
CA ALA A 6 3.88 0.59 -14.04
C ALA A 6 3.29 0.54 -12.63
N LEU A 7 4.03 0.01 -11.64
CA LEU A 7 3.63 0.00 -10.24
C LEU A 7 3.49 1.43 -9.71
N TYR A 8 4.48 2.28 -9.97
CA TYR A 8 4.44 3.68 -9.55
C TYR A 8 3.30 4.46 -10.23
N GLU A 9 3.15 4.33 -11.55
CA GLU A 9 2.12 5.01 -12.36
C GLU A 9 0.69 4.62 -11.96
N ARG A 10 0.47 3.35 -11.58
CA ARG A 10 -0.85 2.85 -11.18
C ARG A 10 -1.12 3.01 -9.68
N SER A 11 -0.11 3.34 -8.89
CA SER A 11 -0.26 3.53 -7.45
C SER A 11 -0.88 4.89 -7.11
N VAL A 12 -1.53 4.95 -5.95
CA VAL A 12 -2.00 6.21 -5.38
C VAL A 12 -0.77 7.03 -4.97
N PRO A 13 -0.55 8.25 -5.50
CA PRO A 13 0.68 9.02 -5.24
C PRO A 13 0.94 9.25 -3.74
N GLN A 14 -0.11 9.45 -2.96
CA GLN A 14 -0.03 9.66 -1.52
C GLN A 14 0.42 8.41 -0.76
N TRP A 15 0.35 7.23 -1.38
CA TRP A 15 0.75 5.95 -0.80
C TRP A 15 2.08 5.44 -1.36
N ALA A 16 2.71 6.18 -2.28
CA ALA A 16 3.98 5.80 -2.90
C ALA A 16 5.07 5.38 -1.90
N PRO A 17 5.25 6.05 -0.73
CA PRO A 17 6.26 5.63 0.26
C PRO A 17 5.98 4.28 0.92
N TYR A 18 4.76 3.76 0.81
CA TYR A 18 4.34 2.49 1.42
C TYR A 18 4.22 1.37 0.39
N ASN A 19 4.53 1.63 -0.88
CA ASN A 19 4.60 0.59 -1.90
C ASN A 19 5.84 -0.30 -1.70
N ILE A 20 5.81 -1.48 -2.32
CA ILE A 20 7.00 -2.33 -2.48
C ILE A 20 8.04 -1.60 -3.33
N ASP A 21 9.29 -1.57 -2.86
CA ASP A 21 10.43 -1.11 -3.65
C ASP A 21 10.87 -2.23 -4.60
N TYR A 22 10.15 -2.33 -5.71
CA TYR A 22 10.40 -3.30 -6.76
C TYR A 22 11.81 -3.12 -7.39
N ASN A 23 12.31 -1.89 -7.45
CA ASN A 23 13.59 -1.61 -8.09
C ASN A 23 14.76 -2.08 -7.24
N GLU A 24 14.65 -1.94 -5.91
CA GLU A 24 15.60 -2.50 -4.96
C GLU A 24 15.66 -4.03 -5.06
N LEU A 25 14.52 -4.72 -4.98
CA LEU A 25 14.46 -6.18 -5.11
C LEU A 25 15.04 -6.67 -6.44
N LYS A 26 14.70 -5.97 -7.54
CA LYS A 26 15.24 -6.26 -8.86
C LYS A 26 16.76 -6.03 -8.91
N SER A 27 17.26 -4.99 -8.24
CA SER A 27 18.69 -4.72 -8.17
C SER A 27 19.43 -5.80 -7.41
N LEU A 28 18.89 -6.28 -6.28
CA LEU A 28 19.49 -7.38 -5.51
C LEU A 28 19.64 -8.65 -6.37
N ILE A 29 18.58 -9.05 -7.07
CA ILE A 29 18.61 -10.19 -8.00
C ILE A 29 19.66 -9.96 -9.09
N ARG A 30 19.67 -8.76 -9.69
CA ARG A 30 20.59 -8.45 -10.78
C ARG A 30 22.05 -8.50 -10.33
N THR A 31 22.38 -7.95 -9.18
CA THR A 31 23.75 -7.95 -8.65
C THR A 31 24.27 -9.38 -8.47
N HIS A 32 23.42 -10.29 -7.98
CA HIS A 32 23.81 -11.70 -7.79
C HIS A 32 23.90 -12.50 -9.10
N THR A 33 23.12 -12.11 -10.12
CA THR A 33 23.00 -12.87 -11.38
C THR A 33 23.85 -12.31 -12.52
N THR A 34 24.44 -11.13 -12.39
CA THR A 34 25.21 -10.48 -13.47
C THR A 34 26.68 -10.92 -13.42
N PRO A 35 27.24 -11.46 -14.51
CA PRO A 35 28.67 -11.79 -14.59
C PRO A 35 29.55 -10.53 -14.53
N PRO A 36 30.80 -10.62 -14.02
CA PRO A 36 31.72 -9.48 -13.95
C PRO A 36 32.10 -8.94 -15.34
N PRO A 37 32.31 -7.62 -15.49
CA PRO A 37 32.65 -7.01 -16.77
C PRO A 37 34.02 -7.50 -17.27
N GLY A 38 34.04 -8.10 -18.46
CA GLY A 38 35.25 -8.70 -19.08
C GLY A 38 35.09 -10.15 -19.52
N SER A 39 34.01 -10.83 -19.13
CA SER A 39 33.66 -12.18 -19.61
C SER A 39 33.03 -12.16 -21.01
N SER A 40 33.71 -11.57 -21.99
CA SER A 40 33.33 -11.69 -23.40
C SER A 40 33.79 -13.07 -23.88
N HIS A 41 32.84 -13.98 -24.07
CA HIS A 41 32.99 -15.39 -24.48
C HIS A 41 33.41 -16.37 -23.37
N SER A 42 32.46 -16.81 -22.54
CA SER A 42 32.39 -18.21 -22.13
C SER A 42 31.08 -18.51 -21.42
N ASN A 43 30.37 -19.54 -21.86
CA ASN A 43 29.25 -20.15 -21.15
C ASN A 43 29.73 -20.90 -19.89
N THR A 44 30.57 -20.34 -19.02
CA THR A 44 31.10 -21.01 -17.80
C THR A 44 32.17 -20.15 -17.08
N SER A 45 31.78 -19.08 -16.39
CA SER A 45 32.70 -18.43 -15.43
C SER A 45 32.00 -17.98 -14.14
N GLN A 46 30.83 -18.55 -13.87
CA GLN A 46 30.37 -18.73 -12.50
C GLN A 46 31.06 -20.01 -12.00
N PRO A 47 31.65 -20.04 -10.80
CA PRO A 47 32.12 -21.29 -10.20
C PRO A 47 31.00 -22.32 -10.32
N VAL A 48 31.27 -23.43 -11.02
CA VAL A 48 30.28 -24.51 -11.10
C VAL A 48 30.16 -25.07 -9.69
N VAL A 49 29.03 -24.80 -9.03
CA VAL A 49 28.73 -25.30 -7.69
C VAL A 49 28.96 -26.81 -7.69
N ILE A 50 29.93 -27.27 -6.89
CA ILE A 50 30.25 -28.69 -6.81
C ILE A 50 29.05 -29.37 -6.15
N PRO A 51 28.43 -30.39 -6.78
CA PRO A 51 27.32 -31.11 -6.17
C PRO A 51 27.70 -31.63 -4.78
N GLY A 52 27.01 -31.17 -3.74
CA GLY A 52 27.27 -31.54 -2.34
C GLY A 52 28.09 -30.53 -1.53
N GLN A 53 28.61 -29.46 -2.13
CA GLN A 53 29.16 -28.31 -1.41
C GLN A 53 28.10 -27.20 -1.31
N PRO A 54 27.94 -26.56 -0.13
CA PRO A 54 27.06 -25.41 0.02
C PRO A 54 27.62 -24.23 -0.76
N ASP A 55 26.78 -23.58 -1.57
CA ASP A 55 27.09 -22.31 -2.21
C ASP A 55 26.86 -21.18 -1.18
N GLU A 56 27.94 -20.78 -0.51
CA GLU A 56 27.89 -19.74 0.52
C GLU A 56 27.49 -18.37 -0.04
N GLU A 57 27.85 -18.05 -1.29
CA GLU A 57 27.48 -16.79 -1.93
C GLU A 57 25.96 -16.75 -2.19
N LEU A 58 25.43 -17.85 -2.75
CA LEU A 58 23.98 -18.02 -2.94
C LEU A 58 23.24 -17.99 -1.62
N SER A 59 23.73 -18.68 -0.58
CA SER A 59 23.09 -18.71 0.74
C SER A 59 23.05 -17.32 1.39
N ASN A 60 24.15 -16.56 1.29
CA ASN A 60 24.19 -15.19 1.78
C ASN A 60 23.23 -14.27 1.01
N PHE A 61 23.16 -14.41 -0.32
CA PHE A 61 22.20 -13.70 -1.14
C PHE A 61 20.76 -14.03 -0.74
N GLU A 62 20.41 -15.31 -0.60
CA GLU A 62 19.07 -15.75 -0.22
C GLU A 62 18.67 -15.21 1.16
N ALA A 63 19.58 -15.23 2.12
CA ALA A 63 19.35 -14.67 3.45
C ALA A 63 19.10 -13.15 3.39
N LEU A 64 19.91 -12.41 2.63
CA LEU A 64 19.74 -10.97 2.44
C LEU A 64 18.44 -10.64 1.71
N PHE A 65 18.13 -11.38 0.64
CA PHE A 65 16.93 -11.18 -0.17
C PHE A 65 15.65 -11.52 0.62
N ALA A 66 15.65 -12.63 1.36
CA ALA A 66 14.53 -13.02 2.22
C ALA A 66 14.29 -11.98 3.32
N ARG A 67 15.35 -11.44 3.92
CA ARG A 67 15.24 -10.36 4.90
C ARG A 67 14.62 -9.11 4.31
N GLU A 68 15.10 -8.66 3.14
CA GLU A 68 14.54 -7.46 2.50
C GLU A 68 13.09 -7.68 2.10
N LEU A 69 12.78 -8.80 1.45
CA LEU A 69 11.42 -9.15 1.07
C LEU A 69 10.46 -9.18 2.27
N GLY A 70 10.91 -9.77 3.39
CA GLY A 70 10.16 -9.80 4.64
C GLY A 70 9.95 -8.40 5.24
N ALA A 71 10.97 -7.54 5.21
CA ALA A 71 10.88 -6.16 5.68
C ALA A 71 9.89 -5.35 4.83
N GLN A 72 9.96 -5.44 3.50
CA GLN A 72 9.02 -4.75 2.62
C GLN A 72 7.58 -5.25 2.83
N HIS A 73 7.39 -6.56 2.95
CA HIS A 73 6.09 -7.17 3.23
C HIS A 73 5.51 -6.65 4.54
N ALA A 74 6.29 -6.61 5.62
CA ALA A 74 5.84 -6.12 6.92
C ALA A 74 5.44 -4.63 6.86
N ARG A 75 6.18 -3.79 6.13
CA ARG A 75 5.83 -2.37 5.92
C ARG A 75 4.48 -2.21 5.22
N VAL A 76 4.26 -2.96 4.15
CA VAL A 76 3.01 -2.93 3.38
C VAL A 76 1.84 -3.44 4.23
N ASP A 77 2.01 -4.57 4.91
CA ASP A 77 0.97 -5.16 5.77
C ASP A 77 0.56 -4.19 6.89
N LEU A 78 1.53 -3.57 7.56
CA LEU A 78 1.25 -2.57 8.60
C LEU A 78 0.48 -1.36 8.04
N PHE A 79 0.89 -0.85 6.88
CA PHE A 79 0.20 0.27 6.23
C PHE A 79 -1.25 -0.07 5.89
N VAL A 80 -1.49 -1.23 5.27
CA VAL A 80 -2.82 -1.69 4.89
C VAL A 80 -3.71 -1.88 6.11
N ARG A 81 -3.21 -2.53 7.18
CA ARG A 81 -3.96 -2.69 8.44
C ARG A 81 -4.31 -1.34 9.06
N SER A 82 -3.33 -0.43 9.15
CA SER A 82 -3.54 0.92 9.68
C SER A 82 -4.62 1.68 8.91
N LYS A 83 -4.62 1.59 7.57
CA LYS A 83 -5.64 2.24 6.74
C LYS A 83 -7.01 1.59 6.86
N ALA A 84 -7.08 0.26 6.92
CA ALA A 84 -8.33 -0.45 7.15
C ALA A 84 -8.96 -0.03 8.49
N ASP A 85 -8.16 0.07 9.55
CA ASP A 85 -8.64 0.50 10.86
C ASP A 85 -9.04 1.98 10.89
N GLU A 86 -8.30 2.85 10.19
CA GLU A 86 -8.71 4.25 10.00
C GLU A 86 -10.10 4.33 9.34
N PHE A 87 -10.32 3.57 8.28
CA PHE A 87 -11.60 3.56 7.57
C PHE A 87 -12.73 3.00 8.44
N ARG A 88 -12.49 1.93 9.20
CA ARG A 88 -13.47 1.41 10.17
C ARG A 88 -13.88 2.46 11.19
N ARG A 89 -12.91 3.16 11.79
CA ARG A 89 -13.19 4.24 12.76
C ARG A 89 -14.00 5.36 12.12
N ARG A 90 -13.59 5.84 10.94
CA ARG A 90 -14.29 6.92 10.22
C ARG A 90 -15.71 6.53 9.83
N LEU A 91 -15.93 5.29 9.40
CA LEU A 91 -17.26 4.79 9.06
C LEU A 91 -18.17 4.77 10.30
N SER A 92 -17.66 4.25 11.43
CA SER A 92 -18.40 4.25 12.70
C SER A 92 -18.75 5.66 13.17
N ASP A 93 -17.80 6.61 13.05
CA ASP A 93 -18.06 8.02 13.37
C ASP A 93 -19.15 8.63 12.49
N TYR A 94 -19.16 8.32 11.19
CA TYR A 94 -20.19 8.80 10.27
C TYR A 94 -21.54 8.17 10.55
N GLU A 95 -21.60 6.87 10.85
CA GLU A 95 -22.81 6.17 11.25
C GLU A 95 -23.42 6.79 12.52
N GLN A 96 -22.60 7.05 13.55
CA GLN A 96 -23.07 7.74 14.75
C GLN A 96 -23.60 9.15 14.46
N LYS A 97 -22.91 9.91 13.60
CA LYS A 97 -23.37 11.25 13.20
C LYS A 97 -24.69 11.17 12.44
N LEU A 98 -24.85 10.19 11.56
CA LEU A 98 -26.08 9.97 10.80
C LEU A 98 -27.25 9.61 11.73
N ASN A 99 -27.05 8.66 12.64
CA ASN A 99 -28.06 8.25 13.63
C ASN A 99 -28.50 9.43 14.50
N ARG A 100 -27.56 10.30 14.92
CA ARG A 100 -27.89 11.54 15.65
C ARG A 100 -28.69 12.53 14.80
N LEU A 101 -28.42 12.62 13.50
CA LEU A 101 -29.18 13.50 12.60
C LEU A 101 -30.60 12.98 12.38
N ILE A 102 -30.75 11.66 12.19
CA ILE A 102 -32.05 10.98 12.06
C ILE A 102 -32.88 11.20 13.33
N ALA A 103 -32.33 10.91 14.51
CA ALA A 103 -33.02 11.12 15.78
C ALA A 103 -33.45 12.59 16.00
N ARG A 104 -32.67 13.56 15.50
CA ARG A 104 -33.03 15.00 15.54
C ARG A 104 -34.03 15.44 14.48
N GLY A 105 -34.30 14.60 13.49
CA GLY A 105 -35.27 14.83 12.42
C GLY A 105 -36.59 14.12 12.67
N ASP A 106 -36.66 13.27 13.70
CA ASP A 106 -37.85 12.50 14.05
C ASP A 106 -38.98 13.43 14.52
N PRO A 107 -40.12 13.51 13.79
CA PRO A 107 -41.25 14.36 14.14
C PRO A 107 -41.93 13.94 15.45
N GLU A 108 -41.79 12.68 15.88
CA GLU A 108 -42.32 12.17 17.16
C GLU A 108 -41.53 12.73 18.37
N SER A 109 -40.31 13.26 18.15
CA SER A 109 -39.49 13.88 19.20
C SER A 109 -39.93 15.31 19.58
N GLY A 110 -41.08 15.77 19.07
CA GLY A 110 -41.78 16.99 19.52
C GLY A 110 -41.13 18.34 19.16
N GLY A 111 -39.98 18.35 18.48
CA GLY A 111 -39.26 19.56 18.13
C GLY A 111 -39.57 20.08 16.72
N VAL A 112 -40.40 21.13 16.60
CA VAL A 112 -40.59 21.84 15.32
C VAL A 112 -39.23 22.29 14.75
N MET A 113 -38.88 21.82 13.55
CA MET A 113 -37.65 22.24 12.87
C MET A 113 -37.64 23.76 12.65
N THR A 114 -36.70 24.45 13.28
CA THR A 114 -36.55 25.92 13.17
C THR A 114 -36.28 26.34 11.72
N ALA A 115 -36.81 27.52 11.33
CA ALA A 115 -36.64 28.07 9.98
C ALA A 115 -35.16 28.17 9.57
N ARG A 116 -34.28 28.56 10.51
CA ARG A 116 -32.82 28.64 10.31
C ARG A 116 -32.20 27.27 9.99
N ARG A 117 -32.73 26.18 10.56
CA ARG A 117 -32.25 24.82 10.29
C ARG A 117 -32.71 24.33 8.92
N ARG A 118 -33.94 24.65 8.51
CA ARG A 118 -34.44 24.37 7.14
C ARG A 118 -33.63 25.10 6.08
N GLU A 119 -33.34 26.38 6.28
CA GLU A 119 -32.52 27.18 5.35
C GLU A 119 -31.10 26.63 5.21
N ARG A 120 -30.47 26.18 6.31
CA ARG A 120 -29.16 25.51 6.27
C ARG A 120 -29.19 24.19 5.51
N LEU A 121 -30.22 23.37 5.70
CA LEU A 121 -30.37 22.11 4.96
C LEU A 121 -30.58 22.37 3.47
N ALA A 122 -31.46 23.31 3.11
CA ALA A 122 -31.68 23.69 1.71
C ALA A 122 -30.38 24.17 1.02
N LYS A 123 -29.53 24.95 1.72
CA LYS A 123 -28.20 25.39 1.24
C LYS A 123 -27.21 24.23 1.08
N LEU A 124 -27.28 23.21 1.93
CA LEU A 124 -26.43 22.02 1.81
C LEU A 124 -26.89 21.13 0.66
N GLU A 125 -28.20 20.91 0.50
CA GLU A 125 -28.77 20.18 -0.65
C GLU A 125 -28.36 20.82 -1.97
N THR A 126 -28.43 22.15 -2.08
CA THR A 126 -27.99 22.85 -3.31
C THR A 126 -26.49 22.70 -3.60
N ARG A 127 -25.66 22.48 -2.58
CA ARG A 127 -24.21 22.26 -2.74
C ARG A 127 -23.85 20.81 -3.07
N VAL A 128 -24.65 19.84 -2.62
CA VAL A 128 -24.43 18.41 -2.86
C VAL A 128 -24.99 17.96 -4.21
N LEU A 129 -26.07 18.59 -4.67
CA LEU A 129 -26.74 18.27 -5.95
C LEU A 129 -26.18 19.06 -7.15
N ARG A 130 -25.13 19.86 -6.95
CA ARG A 130 -24.32 20.47 -8.01
C ARG A 130 -23.00 19.72 -8.14
#